data_AF-W4QP21-F1
#
_entry.id   AF-W4QP21-F1
#
_cell.length_a   1.000
_cell.length_b   1.000
_cell.length_c   1.000
_cell.angle_alpha   90.00
_cell.angle_beta   90.00
_cell.angle_gamma   90.00
#
_symmetry.space_group_name_H-M   'P 1'
#
loop_
_entity.id
_entity.type
_entity.pdbx_description
1 polymer ?
#
loop_
_entity_poly.entity_id
_entity_poly.type
_entity_poly.pdbx_seq_one_letter_code
_entity_poly.pdbx_strand_id
1 'polypeptide(L)'
;MRADVQRLLYERPDLRSYVRQHPNWYRKLSRDPSQISMLEKEANQFYGRTLPQRVEKVQNSLGLVMMMMEMLKMGQTTGAAGPSQ
;
A
#
# COMPACT_ATOMS: atom_id res chain seq x y z
N MET A 1 24.94 1.29 -12.52
CA MET A 1 24.12 0.25 -11.86
C MET A 1 23.99 -0.93 -12.81
N ARG A 2 24.37 -2.15 -12.39
CA ARG A 2 24.34 -3.35 -13.24
C ARG A 2 22.93 -3.74 -13.67
N ALA A 3 22.81 -4.39 -14.83
CA ALA A 3 21.54 -4.85 -15.39
C ALA A 3 20.82 -5.87 -14.48
N ASP A 4 21.56 -6.76 -13.82
CA ASP A 4 21.01 -7.77 -12.91
C ASP A 4 20.29 -7.13 -11.72
N VAL A 5 20.88 -6.07 -11.15
CA VAL A 5 20.29 -5.31 -10.05
C VAL A 5 19.03 -4.58 -10.51
N GLN A 6 19.04 -4.02 -11.72
CA GLN A 6 17.86 -3.37 -12.28
C GLN A 6 16.72 -4.37 -12.52
N ARG A 7 17.04 -5.58 -13.01
CA ARG A 7 16.07 -6.67 -13.18
C ARG A 7 15.46 -7.07 -11.85
N LEU A 8 16.29 -7.27 -10.82
CA LEU A 8 15.81 -7.61 -9.48
C LEU A 8 14.88 -6.54 -8.89
N LEU A 9 15.22 -5.26 -9.07
CA LEU A 9 14.36 -4.15 -8.66
C LEU A 9 13.07 -4.08 -9.48
N TYR A 10 13.08 -4.55 -10.73
CA TYR A 10 11.88 -4.65 -11.56
C TYR A 10 10.96 -5.78 -11.09
N GLU A 11 11.54 -6.93 -10.74
CA GLU A 11 10.85 -8.10 -10.21
C GLU A 11 10.32 -7.87 -8.79
N ARG A 12 10.95 -6.97 -8.02
CA ARG A 12 10.56 -6.63 -6.64
C ARG A 12 10.21 -5.15 -6.47
N PRO A 13 8.93 -4.77 -6.66
CA PRO A 13 8.50 -3.37 -6.60
C PRO A 13 8.67 -2.72 -5.22
N ASP A 14 8.70 -3.51 -4.15
CA ASP A 14 8.95 -3.04 -2.78
C ASP A 14 10.38 -2.49 -2.64
N LEU A 15 11.36 -3.25 -3.10
CA LEU A 15 12.77 -2.82 -3.12
C LEU A 15 12.94 -1.58 -4.00
N ARG A 16 12.27 -1.54 -5.16
CA ARG A 16 12.29 -0.36 -6.05
C ARG A 16 11.75 0.88 -5.37
N SER A 17 10.65 0.75 -4.63
CA SER A 17 10.04 1.86 -3.90
C SER A 17 10.92 2.34 -2.74
N TYR A 18 11.60 1.41 -2.06
CA TYR A 18 12.56 1.73 -1.01
C TYR A 18 13.79 2.45 -1.56
N VAL A 19 14.38 1.97 -2.66
CA VAL A 19 15.53 2.62 -3.32
C VAL A 19 15.17 4.02 -3.85
N ARG A 20 13.93 4.23 -4.30
CA ARG A 20 13.44 5.56 -4.70
C ARG A 20 13.38 6.54 -3.53
N GLN A 21 13.00 6.08 -2.34
CA GLN A 21 12.96 6.90 -1.13
C GLN A 21 14.37 7.14 -0.56
N HIS A 22 15.29 6.21 -0.79
CA HIS A 22 16.67 6.27 -0.30
C HIS A 22 17.68 6.27 -1.46
N PRO A 23 17.91 7.42 -2.14
CA PRO A 23 18.78 7.49 -3.32
C PRO A 23 20.25 7.13 -3.04
N ASN A 24 20.68 7.12 -1.77
CA ASN A 24 21.99 6.60 -1.35
C ASN A 24 22.22 5.15 -1.80
N TRP A 25 21.16 4.35 -1.88
CA TRP A 25 21.25 2.97 -2.34
C TRP A 25 21.61 2.85 -3.81
N TYR A 26 21.23 3.80 -4.67
CA TYR A 26 21.70 3.81 -6.06
C TYR A 26 23.22 3.89 -6.15
N ARG A 27 23.84 4.73 -5.31
CA ARG A 27 25.30 4.86 -5.25
C ARG A 27 25.95 3.61 -4.67
N LYS A 28 25.41 3.06 -3.58
CA LYS A 28 25.92 1.82 -2.97
C LYS A 28 25.87 0.64 -3.94
N LEU A 29 24.70 0.37 -4.52
CA LEU A 29 24.50 -0.73 -5.48
C LEU A 29 25.23 -0.54 -6.80
N SER A 30 25.52 0.71 -7.19
CA SER A 30 26.33 0.98 -8.38
C SER A 30 27.83 0.77 -8.14
N ARG A 31 28.30 0.87 -6.88
CA ARG A 31 29.68 0.56 -6.51
C ARG A 31 29.88 -0.92 -6.21
N ASP A 32 28.94 -1.49 -5.47
CA ASP A 32 28.98 -2.88 -5.04
C ASP A 32 27.58 -3.51 -5.15
N PRO A 33 27.33 -4.33 -6.19
CA PRO A 33 26.05 -4.97 -6.40
C PRO A 33 25.75 -6.06 -5.36
N SER A 34 26.75 -6.53 -4.60
CA SER A 34 26.56 -7.56 -3.57
C SER A 34 25.79 -7.04 -2.35
N GLN A 35 25.68 -5.72 -2.18
CA GLN A 35 24.91 -5.11 -1.09
C GLN A 35 23.39 -5.23 -1.25
N ILE A 36 22.92 -5.92 -2.30
CA ILE A 36 21.49 -6.12 -2.51
C ILE A 36 20.84 -6.91 -1.36
N SER A 37 21.54 -7.87 -0.76
CA SER A 37 21.02 -8.60 0.40
C SER A 37 20.88 -7.71 1.64
N MET A 38 21.76 -6.70 1.77
CA MET A 38 21.67 -5.69 2.81
C MET A 38 20.48 -4.75 2.55
N LEU A 39 20.26 -4.36 1.30
CA LEU A 39 19.08 -3.60 0.87
C LEU A 39 17.80 -4.35 1.23
N GLU A 40 17.72 -5.65 0.91
CA GLU A 40 16.57 -6.50 1.23
C GLU A 40 16.30 -6.53 2.73
N LYS A 41 17.35 -6.66 3.56
CA LYS A 41 17.23 -6.67 5.01
C LYS A 41 16.76 -5.33 5.57
N GLU A 42 17.27 -4.21 5.06
CA GLU A 42 16.84 -2.87 5.48
C GLU A 42 15.41 -2.57 5.00
N ALA A 43 15.08 -2.91 3.76
CA ALA A 43 13.74 -2.75 3.21
C ALA A 43 12.72 -3.61 3.97
N ASN A 44 13.05 -4.87 4.32
CA ASN A 44 12.19 -5.72 5.13
C ASN A 44 11.97 -5.16 6.54
N GLN A 45 12.98 -4.55 7.16
CA GLN A 45 12.81 -3.89 8.46
C GLN A 45 11.95 -2.62 8.34
N PHE A 46 12.16 -1.85 7.27
CA PHE A 46 11.39 -0.65 6.96
C PHE A 46 9.92 -1.02 6.71
N TYR A 47 9.62 -1.93 5.78
CA TYR A 47 8.25 -2.34 5.47
C TYR A 47 7.61 -3.21 6.55
N GLY A 48 8.38 -4.08 7.22
CA GLY A 48 7.89 -4.91 8.32
C GLY A 48 7.40 -4.11 9.52
N ARG A 49 7.89 -2.87 9.71
CA ARG A 49 7.31 -1.90 10.66
C ARG A 49 6.28 -0.96 10.03
N THR A 50 6.29 -0.76 8.72
CA THR A 50 5.54 0.31 8.03
C THR A 50 4.36 -0.19 7.16
N LEU A 51 3.96 -1.46 7.28
CA LEU A 51 2.69 -1.93 6.75
C LEU A 51 1.40 -1.53 7.52
N PRO A 52 1.36 -0.88 8.71
CA PRO A 52 0.06 -0.51 9.30
C PRO A 52 -0.64 0.64 8.55
N GLN A 53 0.10 1.54 7.88
CA GLN A 53 -0.49 2.76 7.28
C GLN A 53 -1.45 2.49 6.11
N ARG A 54 -1.27 1.38 5.37
CA ARG A 54 -2.21 1.00 4.30
C ARG A 54 -3.46 0.30 4.85
N VAL A 55 -3.36 -0.38 5.99
CA VAL A 55 -4.52 -0.99 6.67
C VAL A 55 -5.42 0.07 7.30
N GLU A 56 -4.83 1.15 7.82
CA GLU A 56 -5.59 2.30 8.38
C GLU A 56 -6.52 2.96 7.34
N LYS A 57 -6.07 3.13 6.10
CA LYS A 57 -6.91 3.73 5.05
C LYS A 57 -8.07 2.83 4.62
N VAL A 58 -7.90 1.51 4.73
CA VAL A 58 -8.98 0.54 4.47
C VAL A 58 -10.03 0.59 5.58
N GLN A 59 -9.62 0.72 6.86
CA GLN A 59 -10.57 0.86 7.98
C GLN A 59 -11.48 2.10 7.83
N ASN A 60 -10.92 3.26 7.45
CA ASN A 60 -11.72 4.49 7.25
C ASN A 60 -12.73 4.36 6.10
N SER A 61 -12.41 3.57 5.06
CA SER A 61 -13.31 3.37 3.92
C SER A 61 -14.49 2.44 4.27
N LEU A 62 -14.27 1.45 5.15
CA LEU A 62 -15.32 0.52 5.59
C LEU A 62 -16.43 1.21 6.39
N GLY A 63 -16.09 2.20 7.22
CA GLY A 63 -17.08 2.95 8.00
C GLY A 63 -18.06 3.74 7.13
N LEU A 64 -17.57 4.37 6.05
CA LEU A 64 -18.42 5.10 5.11
C LEU A 64 -19.33 4.14 4.31
N VAL A 65 -18.80 2.98 3.88
CA VAL A 65 -19.56 1.96 3.15
C VAL A 65 -20.70 1.38 4.01
N MET A 66 -20.46 1.12 5.30
CA MET A 66 -21.49 0.66 6.24
C MET A 66 -22.62 1.69 6.40
N MET A 67 -22.27 2.97 6.55
CA MET A 67 -23.25 4.06 6.64
C MET A 67 -24.09 4.19 5.35
N MET A 68 -23.46 4.06 4.17
CA MET A 68 -24.16 4.08 2.88
C MET A 68 -25.10 2.87 2.72
N MET A 69 -24.70 1.68 3.17
CA MET A 69 -25.56 0.49 3.16
C MET A 69 -26.78 0.64 4.08
N GLU A 70 -26.62 1.23 5.28
CA GLU A 70 -27.76 1.50 6.16
C GLU A 70 -28.75 2.49 5.54
N MET A 71 -28.25 3.58 4.93
CA MET A 71 -29.09 4.57 4.23
C MET A 71 -29.88 3.94 3.07
N LEU A 72 -29.26 3.05 2.29
CA LEU A 72 -29.93 2.31 1.20
C LEU A 72 -30.99 1.33 1.72
N LYS A 73 -30.75 0.72 2.89
CA LYS A 73 -31.69 -0.19 3.54
C LYS A 73 -32.89 0.58 4.12
N MET A 74 -32.68 1.77 4.66
CA MET A 74 -33.72 2.68 5.17
C MET A 74 -34.54 3.35 4.06
N GLY A 75 -33.89 3.72 2.95
CA GLY A 75 -34.56 4.30 1.78
C GLY A 75 -35.52 3.33 1.09
N GLN A 76 -35.28 2.02 1.20
CA GLN A 76 -36.18 0.99 0.67
C GLN A 76 -37.38 0.71 1.57
N THR A 77 -37.33 1.02 2.87
CA THR A 77 -38.48 0.85 3.78
C THR A 77 -39.44 2.04 3.77
N THR A 78 -39.03 3.21 3.24
CA THR A 78 -39.87 4.42 3.17
C THR A 78 -40.62 4.56 1.84
N GLY A 79 -40.34 3.72 0.84
CA GLY A 79 -40.99 3.76 -0.48
C GLY A 79 -42.38 3.12 -0.60
N ALA A 80 -43.00 2.61 0.48
CA ALA A 80 -44.24 1.82 0.40
C ALA A 80 -45.32 2.18 1.44
N ALA A 81 -45.31 3.38 2.01
CA ALA A 81 -46.41 3.83 2.87
C ALA A 81 -46.67 5.33 2.71
N GLY A 82 -47.36 5.69 1.62
CA GLY A 82 -48.05 6.97 1.57
C GLY A 82 -49.24 6.94 2.53
N PRO A 83 -49.35 7.84 3.52
CA PRO A 83 -50.60 8.03 4.24
C PRO A 83 -51.53 8.80 3.31
N SER A 84 -52.45 8.09 2.66
CA SER A 84 -53.60 8.72 2.01
C SER A 84 -54.62 9.02 3.11
N GLN A 85 -54.63 10.27 3.58
CA GLN A 85 -55.81 10.92 4.16
C GLN A 85 -56.44 11.77 3.06
#